data_AF-A0A3P7ITY6-F1
#
_entry.id   AF-A0A3P7ITY6-F1
#
_cell.length_a   1.000
_cell.length_b   1.000
_cell.length_c   1.000
_cell.angle_alpha   90.00
_cell.angle_beta   90.00
_cell.angle_gamma   90.00
#
_symmetry.space_group_name_H-M   'P 1'
#
loop_
_entity.id
_entity.type
_entity.pdbx_description
1 polymer ?
#
loop_
_entity_poly.entity_id
_entity_poly.type
_entity_poly.pdbx_seq_one_letter_code
_entity_poly.pdbx_strand_id
1 'polypeptide(L)'
;MESLGYVLMYFNRGTLPWQGLKAATKKQKYEKISEKKMSTSVEMLCKGFPAEFPMYLNYTRGLRFDEAPDYMYLRQLFRILFRTLNH
;
A
#
# COMPACT_ATOMS: atom_id res chain seq x y z
N MET A 1 -6.55 -6.40 4.20
CA MET A 1 -6.84 -5.09 3.55
C MET A 1 -5.59 -4.40 3.03
N GLU A 2 -4.47 -4.42 3.76
CA GLU A 2 -3.20 -3.81 3.34
C GLU A 2 -2.72 -4.27 1.95
N SER A 3 -2.86 -5.57 1.63
CA SER A 3 -2.50 -6.13 0.32
C SER A 3 -3.16 -5.42 -0.87
N LEU A 4 -4.40 -4.95 -0.72
CA LEU A 4 -5.10 -4.19 -1.78
C LEU A 4 -4.42 -2.83 -1.99
N GLY A 5 -3.98 -2.17 -0.92
CA GLY A 5 -3.23 -0.92 -1.01
C GLY A 5 -1.92 -1.10 -1.80
N TYR A 6 -1.22 -2.22 -1.60
CA TYR A 6 -0.03 -2.53 -2.41
C TYR A 6 -0.35 -2.78 -3.89
N VAL A 7 -1.49 -3.39 -4.21
CA VAL A 7 -1.93 -3.57 -5.60
C VAL A 7 -2.27 -2.23 -6.26
N LEU A 8 -2.97 -1.34 -5.55
CA LEU A 8 -3.23 0.02 -6.04
C LEU A 8 -1.93 0.79 -6.29
N MET A 9 -0.97 0.71 -5.35
CA MET A 9 0.34 1.33 -5.53
C MET A 9 1.16 0.70 -6.66
N TYR A 10 1.00 -0.60 -6.90
CA TYR A 10 1.61 -1.26 -8.05
C TYR A 10 1.06 -0.70 -9.36
N PHE A 11 -0.26 -0.51 -9.50
CA PHE A 11 -0.83 0.11 -10.70
C PHE A 11 -0.34 1.55 -10.90
N ASN A 12 -0.27 2.33 -9.83
CA ASN A 12 0.21 3.71 -9.88
C ASN A 12 1.69 3.82 -10.28
N ARG A 13 2.55 2.92 -9.80
CA ARG A 13 4.01 3.00 -9.97
C ARG A 13 4.55 2.12 -11.10
N GLY A 14 3.77 1.16 -11.57
CA GLY A 14 4.19 0.05 -12.43
C GLY A 14 5.05 -1.01 -11.71
N THR A 15 5.78 -0.63 -10.66
CA THR A 15 6.60 -1.54 -9.84
C THR A 15 6.60 -1.15 -8.36
N LEU A 16 6.82 -2.13 -7.50
CA LEU A 16 6.99 -1.97 -6.06
C LEU A 16 8.47 -2.12 -5.66
N PRO A 17 8.94 -1.40 -4.63
CA PRO A 17 10.36 -1.40 -4.21
C PRO A 17 10.94 -2.76 -3.81
N TRP A 18 10.08 -3.73 -3.51
CA TRP A 18 10.45 -5.10 -3.14
C TRP A 18 10.31 -6.11 -4.30
N GLN A 19 10.02 -5.67 -5.52
CA GLN A 19 10.05 -6.54 -6.71
C GLN A 19 11.49 -6.74 -7.21
N GLY A 20 11.72 -7.86 -7.90
CA GLY A 20 13.02 -8.15 -8.52
C GLY A 20 14.15 -8.54 -7.56
N LEU A 21 13.89 -8.68 -6.26
CA LEU A 21 14.89 -9.09 -5.28
C LEU A 21 15.39 -10.53 -5.56
N LYS A 22 16.71 -10.66 -5.75
CA LYS A 22 17.38 -11.94 -5.98
C LYS A 22 17.70 -12.64 -4.65
N ALA A 23 17.44 -13.93 -4.58
CA ALA A 23 17.76 -14.78 -3.43
C ALA A 23 17.99 -16.23 -3.90
N ALA A 24 18.79 -17.00 -3.14
CA ALA A 24 19.11 -18.38 -3.49
C ALA A 24 17.95 -19.34 -3.19
N THR A 25 17.14 -19.04 -2.17
CA THR A 25 16.00 -19.87 -1.76
C THR A 25 14.71 -19.06 -1.69
N LYS A 26 13.56 -19.74 -1.75
CA LYS A 26 12.24 -19.10 -1.56
C LYS A 26 12.14 -18.41 -0.20
N LYS A 27 12.64 -19.06 0.87
CA LYS A 27 12.65 -18.50 2.24
C LYS A 27 13.40 -17.17 2.29
N GLN A 28 14.64 -17.14 1.79
CA GLN A 28 15.43 -15.91 1.73
C GLN A 28 14.77 -14.83 0.86
N LYS A 29 14.06 -15.22 -0.20
CA LYS A 29 13.32 -14.27 -1.04
C LYS A 29 12.21 -13.58 -0.24
N TYR A 30 11.45 -14.33 0.54
CA TYR A 30 10.39 -13.78 1.38
C TYR A 30 10.95 -12.91 2.52
N GLU A 31 12.05 -13.31 3.15
CA GLU A 31 12.76 -12.52 4.16
C GLU A 31 13.19 -11.16 3.59
N LYS A 32 13.87 -11.14 2.44
CA LYS A 32 14.28 -9.89 1.78
C LYS A 32 13.09 -9.00 1.37
N ILE A 33 11.99 -9.59 0.89
CA ILE A 33 10.77 -8.85 0.57
C ILE A 33 10.18 -8.23 1.85
N SER A 34 10.14 -8.99 2.95
CA SER A 34 9.63 -8.53 4.24
C SER A 34 10.45 -7.35 4.77
N GLU A 35 11.77 -7.49 4.81
CA GLU A 35 12.69 -6.43 5.24
C GLU A 35 12.54 -5.17 4.37
N LYS A 36 12.41 -5.35 3.05
CA LYS A 36 12.23 -4.21 2.13
C LYS A 36 10.88 -3.52 2.33
N LYS A 37 9.81 -4.26 2.63
CA LYS A 37 8.49 -3.69 2.98
C LYS A 37 8.53 -2.92 4.30
N MET A 38 9.23 -3.44 5.30
CA MET A 38 9.36 -2.79 6.62
C MET A 38 10.20 -1.53 6.57
N SER A 39 11.29 -1.54 5.78
CA SER A 39 12.17 -0.36 5.60
C SER A 39 11.61 0.70 4.66
N THR A 40 10.60 0.38 3.86
CA THR A 40 9.93 1.35 2.98
C THR A 40 8.76 1.98 3.73
N SER A 41 8.87 3.27 4.08
CA SER A 41 7.77 4.00 4.70
C SER A 41 6.60 4.18 3.72
N VAL A 42 5.39 4.37 4.25
CA VAL A 42 4.20 4.59 3.42
C VAL A 42 4.33 5.87 2.61
N GLU A 43 4.89 6.92 3.21
CA GLU A 43 5.15 8.22 2.60
C GLU A 43 6.14 8.09 1.43
N MET A 44 7.18 7.27 1.59
CA MET A 44 8.14 7.01 0.52
C MET A 44 7.50 6.21 -0.62
N LEU A 45 6.70 5.19 -0.29
CA LEU A 45 5.99 4.38 -1.29
C LEU A 45 5.02 5.23 -2.11
N CYS A 46 4.26 6.10 -1.45
CA CYS A 46 3.22 6.94 -2.04
C CYS A 46 3.70 8.31 -2.53
N LYS A 47 5.01 8.60 -2.45
CA LYS A 47 5.56 9.89 -2.90
C LYS A 47 5.18 10.17 -4.36
N GLY A 48 4.60 11.34 -4.61
CA GLY A 48 4.16 11.78 -5.93
C GLY A 48 2.73 11.37 -6.30
N PHE A 49 2.00 10.71 -5.41
CA PHE A 49 0.59 10.34 -5.60
C PHE A 49 -0.32 11.06 -4.60
N PRO A 50 -1.64 11.12 -4.84
CA PRO A 50 -2.61 11.75 -3.94
C PRO A 50 -2.54 11.23 -2.50
N ALA A 51 -2.87 12.09 -1.53
CA ALA A 51 -2.74 11.83 -0.09
C ALA A 51 -3.66 10.70 0.42
N GLU A 52 -4.67 10.33 -0.35
CA GLU A 52 -5.60 9.24 -0.05
C GLU A 52 -4.90 7.87 -0.08
N PHE A 53 -3.87 7.69 -0.90
CA PHE A 53 -3.08 6.45 -0.94
C PHE A 53 -2.31 6.19 0.36
N PRO A 54 -1.49 7.13 0.89
CA PRO A 54 -0.86 6.94 2.18
C PRO A 54 -1.88 6.88 3.32
N MET A 55 -2.99 7.62 3.27
CA MET A 55 -4.08 7.50 4.26
C MET A 55 -4.67 6.08 4.29
N TYR A 56 -4.96 5.48 3.13
CA TYR A 56 -5.46 4.10 3.04
C TYR A 56 -4.47 3.10 3.63
N LEU A 57 -3.18 3.21 3.27
CA LEU A 57 -2.15 2.28 3.75
C LEU A 57 -1.90 2.42 5.26
N ASN A 58 -1.83 3.65 5.78
CA ASN A 58 -1.68 3.90 7.21
C ASN A 58 -2.91 3.40 7.99
N TYR A 59 -4.12 3.64 7.49
CA TYR A 59 -5.33 3.08 8.10
C TYR A 59 -5.28 1.55 8.16
N THR A 60 -4.99 0.89 7.03
CA THR A 60 -4.99 -0.57 6.97
C THR A 60 -3.85 -1.25 7.73
N ARG A 61 -2.73 -0.54 7.97
CA ARG A 61 -1.64 -0.99 8.86
C ARG A 61 -1.95 -0.78 10.35
N GLY A 62 -2.80 0.20 10.67
CA GLY A 62 -3.18 0.52 12.05
C GLY A 62 -4.31 -0.32 12.63
N LEU A 63 -5.02 -1.11 11.79
CA LEU A 63 -6.08 -2.01 12.24
C LEU A 63 -5.52 -3.08 13.18
N ARG A 64 -6.24 -3.34 14.28
CA ARG A 64 -5.98 -4.52 15.11
C ARG A 64 -6.37 -5.80 14.37
N PHE A 65 -5.88 -6.93 14.85
CA PHE A 65 -6.09 -8.24 14.22
C PHE A 65 -7.57 -8.62 14.08
N ASP A 66 -8.37 -8.29 15.09
CA ASP A 66 -9.81 -8.57 15.19
C ASP A 66 -10.70 -7.37 14.79
N GLU A 67 -10.09 -6.26 14.38
CA GLU A 67 -10.81 -5.03 14.07
C GLU A 67 -11.41 -5.06 12.67
N ALA A 68 -12.72 -4.84 12.61
CA ALA A 68 -13.42 -4.71 11.33
C ALA A 68 -13.03 -3.38 10.65
N PRO A 69 -12.53 -3.42 9.40
CA PRO A 69 -12.22 -2.19 8.66
C PRO A 69 -13.48 -1.38 8.39
N ASP A 70 -13.38 -0.04 8.46
CA ASP A 70 -14.40 0.86 7.95
C ASP A 70 -14.30 0.95 6.42
N TYR A 71 -14.99 0.00 5.76
CA TYR A 71 -15.05 -0.05 4.30
C TYR A 71 -15.74 1.18 3.68
N MET A 72 -16.64 1.86 4.41
CA MET A 72 -17.30 3.06 3.89
C MET A 72 -16.30 4.21 3.81
N TYR A 73 -15.55 4.45 4.88
CA TYR A 73 -14.46 5.43 4.92
C TYR A 73 -13.43 5.18 3.81
N LEU A 74 -12.93 3.95 3.68
CA LEU A 74 -11.90 3.62 2.69
C LEU A 74 -12.37 3.83 1.24
N ARG A 75 -13.65 3.52 0.94
CA ARG A 75 -14.23 3.81 -0.39
C ARG A 75 -14.45 5.31 -0.58
N GLN A 76 -14.81 6.02 0.48
CA GLN A 76 -15.11 7.45 0.41
C GLN A 76 -13.85 8.27 0.11
N LEU A 77 -12.69 7.89 0.64
CA LEU A 77 -11.39 8.50 0.30
C LEU A 77 -11.21 8.60 -1.22
N PHE A 78 -11.29 7.47 -1.92
CA PHE A 78 -11.08 7.44 -3.36
C PHE A 78 -12.23 8.06 -4.16
N ARG A 79 -13.48 7.98 -3.67
CA ARG A 79 -14.62 8.65 -4.32
C ARG A 79 -14.49 10.18 -4.29
N ILE A 80 -14.06 10.75 -3.16
CA ILE A 80 -13.84 12.19 -3.04
C ILE A 80 -12.67 12.61 -3.93
N LEU A 81 -11.57 11.86 -3.90
CA LEU A 81 -10.44 12.10 -4.79
C LEU A 81 -10.86 12.10 -6.26
N PHE A 82 -11.61 11.07 -6.69
CA PHE A 82 -12.08 10.95 -8.07
C PHE A 82 -12.92 12.15 -8.51
N ARG A 83 -13.87 12.59 -7.67
CA ARG A 83 -14.66 13.81 -7.93
C ARG A 83 -13.80 15.07 -7.98
N THR A 84 -12.80 15.17 -7.12
CA THR A 84 -11.89 16.33 -7.07
C THR A 84 -11.02 16.43 -8.32
N LEU A 85 -10.70 15.28 -8.92
CA LEU A 85 -10.00 15.20 -10.20
C LEU A 85 -10.93 15.42 -11.41
N ASN A 86 -12.19 15.78 -11.19
CA ASN A 86 -13.22 15.98 -12.22
C ASN A 86 -13.43 14.77 -13.14
N HIS A 87 -13.34 13.57 -12.57
CA HIS A 87 -13.73 12.32 -13.22
C HIS A 87 -15.11 11.85 -12.76
#